data_AF-A0A377ZB96-F1
#
_entry.id   AF-A0A377ZB96-F1
#
_cell.length_a   1.000
_cell.length_b   1.000
_cell.length_c   1.000
_cell.angle_alpha   90.00
_cell.angle_beta   90.00
_cell.angle_gamma   90.00
#
_symmetry.space_group_name_H-M   'P 1'
#
loop_
_entity.id
_entity.type
_entity.pdbx_description
1 polymer ?
#
loop_
_entity_poly.entity_id
_entity_poly.type
_entity_poly.pdbx_seq_one_letter_code
_entity_poly.pdbx_strand_id
1 'polypeptide(L)'
;MLEIATGVCRDISHAQIQLSAIQQAVQRAALRHHLQICGGGSHPFHAWQRQQISDNPRYVKTVEHFGYLAQQATVFGQHVHVGCQSGDDAIYLLHGLSRFVPHFIALNAASPWFDSTDSRFACSRLNRFSSYPDNGPMRGWPDWQGFRRLFRQLSYTSMIDSMKDLHWDIRPSPQFGTVEVRVMDTPLTLAQAIHIAGFIQTLACWLLTERPFKHQPDDYLLYPFNRYQACRYGLDGTLTDVRSGEQRSIRQEILQLADRLAPFAHQLKATAALEAVVRQAKSPHSEAQQMRDFIANGGSLSGLVQKHCEIWAA
;
A
#
# COMPACT_ATOMS: atom_id res chain seq x y z
N MET A 1 15.19 1.59 -9.35
CA MET A 1 14.21 0.91 -8.48
C MET A 1 14.53 -0.57 -8.48
N LEU A 2 14.47 -1.23 -7.33
CA LEU A 2 14.59 -2.69 -7.22
C LEU A 2 13.26 -3.21 -6.66
N GLU A 3 12.65 -4.18 -7.32
CA GLU A 3 11.49 -4.90 -6.82
C GLU A 3 11.94 -6.25 -6.25
N ILE A 4 11.43 -6.60 -5.07
CA ILE A 4 11.60 -7.92 -4.47
C ILE A 4 10.23 -8.54 -4.27
N ALA A 5 10.09 -9.82 -4.59
CA ALA A 5 8.83 -10.54 -4.51
C ALA A 5 9.06 -11.93 -3.92
N THR A 6 8.14 -12.36 -3.06
CA THR A 6 8.06 -13.75 -2.62
C THR A 6 7.43 -14.61 -3.70
N GLY A 7 7.57 -15.93 -3.58
CA GLY A 7 6.59 -16.86 -4.14
C GLY A 7 5.25 -16.79 -3.42
N VAL A 8 4.37 -17.75 -3.68
CA VAL A 8 3.09 -17.88 -2.94
C VAL A 8 3.37 -18.45 -1.55
N CYS A 9 3.08 -17.66 -0.51
CA CYS A 9 3.30 -18.05 0.89
C CYS A 9 1.99 -18.46 1.55
N ARG A 10 2.05 -19.46 2.45
CA ARG A 10 0.90 -19.96 3.21
C ARG A 10 0.64 -19.15 4.50
N ASP A 11 1.70 -18.58 5.06
CA ASP A 11 1.69 -17.82 6.31
C ASP A 11 2.83 -16.78 6.28
N ILE A 12 2.80 -15.86 7.24
CA ILE A 12 3.79 -14.77 7.34
C ILE A 12 5.21 -15.25 7.67
N SER A 13 5.35 -16.42 8.32
CA SER A 13 6.67 -17.00 8.62
C SER A 13 7.37 -17.46 7.34
N HIS A 14 6.61 -18.06 6.42
CA HIS A 14 7.14 -18.44 5.11
C HIS A 14 7.53 -17.19 4.29
N ALA A 15 6.73 -16.12 4.33
CA ALA A 15 7.08 -14.85 3.67
C ALA A 15 8.35 -14.23 4.27
N GLN A 16 8.48 -14.27 5.59
CA GLN A 16 9.68 -13.79 6.30
C GLN A 16 10.94 -14.51 5.84
N ILE A 17 10.92 -15.84 5.81
CA ILE A 17 12.08 -16.64 5.38
C ILE A 17 12.52 -16.25 3.97
N GLN A 18 11.56 -16.13 3.04
CA GLN A 18 11.87 -15.77 1.65
C GLN A 18 12.42 -14.34 1.52
N LEU A 19 11.77 -13.36 2.16
CA LEU A 19 12.20 -11.96 2.09
C LEU A 19 13.56 -11.75 2.75
N SER A 20 13.84 -12.40 3.89
CA SER A 20 15.15 -12.34 4.53
C SER A 20 16.25 -12.94 3.65
N ALA A 21 15.99 -14.06 2.97
CA ALA A 21 16.94 -14.63 2.02
C ALA A 21 17.22 -13.69 0.84
N ILE A 22 16.18 -13.06 0.28
CA ILE A 22 16.31 -12.08 -0.80
C ILE A 22 17.08 -10.84 -0.32
N GLN A 23 16.76 -10.29 0.85
CA GLN A 23 17.44 -9.14 1.44
C GLN A 23 18.93 -9.40 1.61
N GLN A 24 19.33 -10.56 2.16
CA GLN A 24 20.74 -10.92 2.29
C GLN A 24 21.45 -11.01 0.94
N ALA A 25 20.80 -11.60 -0.08
CA ALA A 25 21.38 -11.69 -1.42
C ALA A 25 21.53 -10.30 -2.06
N VAL A 26 20.52 -9.45 -1.93
CA VAL A 26 20.50 -8.07 -2.42
C VAL A 26 21.57 -7.22 -1.73
N GLN A 27 21.70 -7.30 -0.40
CA GLN A 27 22.73 -6.59 0.35
C GLN A 27 24.15 -6.98 -0.11
N ARG A 28 24.43 -8.28 -0.25
CA ARG A 28 25.73 -8.75 -0.77
C ARG A 28 26.00 -8.26 -2.19
N ALA A 29 24.97 -8.18 -3.04
CA ALA A 29 25.12 -7.62 -4.39
C ALA A 29 25.37 -6.11 -4.35
N ALA A 30 24.57 -5.36 -3.60
CA ALA A 30 24.69 -3.92 -3.45
C ALA A 30 26.07 -3.51 -2.94
N LEU A 31 26.60 -4.20 -1.92
CA LEU A 31 27.94 -3.96 -1.39
C LEU A 31 29.05 -4.11 -2.45
N ARG A 32 28.97 -5.11 -3.32
CA ARG A 32 29.94 -5.31 -4.42
C ARG A 32 29.90 -4.20 -5.47
N HIS A 33 28.80 -3.47 -5.55
CA HIS A 33 28.61 -2.35 -6.47
C HIS A 33 28.70 -0.97 -5.78
N HIS A 34 29.10 -0.91 -4.51
CA HIS A 34 29.12 0.32 -3.71
C HIS A 34 27.75 1.02 -3.63
N LEU A 35 26.68 0.23 -3.59
CA LEU A 35 25.30 0.69 -3.46
C LEU A 35 24.74 0.31 -2.09
N GLN A 36 23.72 1.05 -1.67
CA GLN A 36 22.89 0.75 -0.50
C GLN A 36 21.41 0.69 -0.91
N ILE A 37 20.60 0.04 -0.09
CA ILE A 37 19.17 -0.16 -0.33
C ILE A 37 18.40 0.33 0.89
N CYS A 38 17.30 1.03 0.65
CA CYS A 38 16.39 1.48 1.69
C CYS A 38 14.92 1.35 1.25
N GLY A 39 14.02 1.35 2.21
CA GLY A 39 12.58 1.53 1.98
C GLY A 39 12.17 3.01 1.90
N GLY A 40 10.88 3.26 2.10
CA GLY A 40 10.24 4.58 2.02
C GLY A 40 9.40 4.74 0.76
N GLY A 41 8.25 5.44 0.85
CA GLY A 41 7.32 5.56 -0.28
C GLY A 41 7.77 6.55 -1.37
N SER A 42 8.64 7.48 -1.02
CA SER A 42 9.28 8.45 -1.90
C SER A 42 10.74 8.61 -1.50
N HIS A 43 11.60 8.95 -2.46
CA HIS A 43 12.95 9.36 -2.13
C HIS A 43 12.94 10.86 -1.70
N PRO A 44 13.48 11.25 -0.52
CA PRO A 44 13.21 12.56 0.07
C PRO A 44 13.64 13.78 -0.75
N PHE A 45 14.75 13.68 -1.49
CA PHE A 45 15.36 14.79 -2.25
C PHE A 45 15.62 14.48 -3.72
N HIS A 46 15.01 13.40 -4.23
CA HIS A 46 15.20 13.03 -5.62
C HIS A 46 14.47 14.03 -6.54
N ALA A 47 15.02 14.32 -7.72
CA ALA A 47 14.46 15.25 -8.70
C ALA A 47 14.02 14.50 -9.96
N TRP A 48 12.71 14.49 -10.24
CA TRP A 48 12.11 13.73 -11.34
C TRP A 48 12.70 14.05 -12.73
N GLN A 49 13.21 15.27 -12.94
CA GLN A 49 13.84 15.69 -14.19
C GLN A 49 15.13 14.90 -14.52
N ARG A 50 15.74 14.26 -13.52
CA ARG A 50 16.98 13.49 -13.67
C ARG A 50 16.71 11.99 -13.83
N GLN A 51 15.46 11.56 -13.86
CA GLN A 51 15.13 10.14 -14.02
C GLN A 51 15.32 9.68 -15.45
N GLN A 52 15.92 8.51 -15.58
CA GLN A 52 15.98 7.77 -16.83
C GLN A 52 14.76 6.85 -16.88
N ILE A 53 13.96 7.00 -17.94
CA ILE A 53 12.89 6.07 -18.24
C ILE A 53 13.53 4.80 -18.81
N SER A 54 13.08 3.63 -18.35
CA SER A 54 13.54 2.35 -18.89
C SER A 54 13.12 2.20 -20.36
N ASP A 55 14.00 1.64 -21.19
CA ASP A 55 13.74 1.36 -22.61
C ASP A 55 12.66 0.28 -22.86
N ASN A 56 12.00 -0.21 -21.82
CA ASN A 56 10.88 -1.13 -21.98
C ASN A 56 9.73 -0.42 -22.73
N PRO A 57 9.22 -0.99 -23.84
CA PRO A 57 8.16 -0.38 -24.65
C PRO A 57 6.92 0.04 -23.86
N ARG A 58 6.62 -0.68 -22.76
CA ARG A 58 5.51 -0.34 -21.89
C ARG A 58 5.68 1.02 -21.21
N TYR A 59 6.87 1.32 -20.70
CA TYR A 59 7.14 2.62 -20.06
C TYR A 59 7.17 3.76 -21.07
N VAL A 60 7.67 3.50 -22.28
CA VAL A 60 7.61 4.48 -23.39
C VAL A 60 6.16 4.87 -23.68
N LYS A 61 5.27 3.88 -23.84
CA LYS A 61 3.83 4.12 -24.04
C LYS A 61 3.19 4.91 -22.88
N THR A 62 3.58 4.63 -21.63
CA THR A 62 3.12 5.40 -20.47
C THR A 62 3.54 6.87 -20.57
N VAL A 63 4.76 7.15 -20.99
CA VAL A 63 5.26 8.53 -21.15
C VAL A 63 4.56 9.24 -22.32
N GLU A 64 4.28 8.55 -23.42
CA GLU A 64 3.49 9.10 -24.52
C GLU A 64 2.06 9.49 -24.07
N HIS A 65 1.43 8.69 -23.21
CA HIS A 65 0.07 8.97 -22.72
C HIS A 65 0.01 10.04 -21.63
N PHE A 66 0.95 10.03 -20.68
CA PHE A 66 0.86 10.84 -19.44
C PHE A 66 1.90 11.97 -19.35
N GLY A 67 2.88 12.01 -20.27
CA GLY A 67 3.91 13.06 -20.32
C GLY A 67 4.68 13.21 -19.01
N TYR A 68 4.75 14.44 -18.49
CA TYR A 68 5.48 14.75 -17.26
C TYR A 68 4.94 14.01 -16.02
N LEU A 69 3.67 13.60 -16.02
CA LEU A 69 3.08 12.83 -14.91
C LEU A 69 3.72 11.45 -14.78
N ALA A 70 4.10 10.82 -15.89
CA ALA A 70 4.83 9.55 -15.88
C ALA A 70 6.25 9.71 -15.31
N GLN A 71 6.92 10.82 -15.64
CA GLN A 71 8.27 11.12 -15.15
C GLN A 71 8.29 11.34 -13.63
N GLN A 72 7.20 11.83 -13.08
CA GLN A 72 6.98 12.03 -11.65
C GLN A 72 6.66 10.73 -10.88
N ALA A 73 6.36 9.63 -11.56
CA ALA A 73 5.86 8.39 -10.95
C ALA A 73 6.95 7.51 -10.28
N THR A 74 8.14 8.05 -10.02
CA THR A 74 9.18 7.33 -9.24
C THR A 74 8.79 7.31 -7.77
N VAL A 75 7.97 6.32 -7.41
CA VAL A 75 7.50 6.07 -6.05
C VAL A 75 7.55 4.58 -5.74
N PHE A 76 7.61 4.23 -4.47
CA PHE A 76 7.89 2.85 -4.04
C PHE A 76 6.74 2.34 -3.19
N GLY A 77 6.03 1.32 -3.67
CA GLY A 77 4.88 0.74 -2.98
C GLY A 77 5.14 -0.66 -2.48
N GLN A 78 4.52 -1.01 -1.36
CA GLN A 78 4.33 -2.41 -1.00
C GLN A 78 3.01 -2.89 -1.61
N HIS A 79 3.06 -4.02 -2.32
CA HIS A 79 1.89 -4.70 -2.84
C HIS A 79 1.68 -6.02 -2.10
N VAL A 80 0.43 -6.33 -1.73
CA VAL A 80 0.08 -7.59 -1.05
C VAL A 80 -1.01 -8.29 -1.86
N HIS A 81 -0.72 -9.52 -2.28
CA HIS A 81 -1.67 -10.38 -2.98
C HIS A 81 -2.31 -11.35 -2.00
N VAL A 82 -3.64 -11.47 -2.05
CA VAL A 82 -4.42 -12.45 -1.29
C VAL A 82 -5.15 -13.38 -2.26
N GLY A 83 -4.85 -14.68 -2.21
CA GLY A 83 -5.51 -15.70 -3.04
C GLY A 83 -6.99 -15.85 -2.70
N CYS A 84 -7.82 -16.04 -3.72
CA CYS A 84 -9.27 -16.23 -3.62
C CYS A 84 -9.70 -17.51 -4.36
N GLN A 85 -10.78 -18.16 -3.91
CA GLN A 85 -11.27 -19.39 -4.54
C GLN A 85 -12.05 -19.13 -5.83
N SER A 86 -12.66 -17.96 -5.97
CA SER A 86 -13.48 -17.59 -7.12
C SER A 86 -13.38 -16.10 -7.44
N GLY A 87 -13.89 -15.72 -8.62
CA GLY A 87 -14.01 -14.31 -9.00
C GLY A 87 -14.97 -13.54 -8.10
N ASP A 88 -16.08 -14.14 -7.67
CA ASP A 88 -17.05 -13.48 -6.79
C ASP A 88 -16.47 -13.25 -5.38
N ASP A 89 -15.66 -14.19 -4.88
CA ASP A 89 -14.89 -13.98 -3.65
C ASP A 89 -13.90 -12.84 -3.79
N ALA A 90 -13.24 -12.72 -4.96
CA ALA A 90 -12.32 -11.63 -5.22
C ALA A 90 -13.03 -10.27 -5.23
N ILE A 91 -14.24 -10.17 -5.80
CA ILE A 91 -15.02 -8.92 -5.80
C ILE A 91 -15.52 -8.58 -4.39
N TYR A 92 -16.04 -9.57 -3.65
CA TYR A 92 -16.43 -9.35 -2.25
C TYR A 92 -15.23 -8.89 -1.41
N LEU A 93 -14.10 -9.60 -1.51
CA LEU A 93 -12.90 -9.28 -0.75
C LEU A 93 -12.38 -7.90 -1.10
N LEU A 94 -12.35 -7.54 -2.39
CA LEU A 94 -11.97 -6.19 -2.82
C LEU A 94 -12.84 -5.14 -2.13
N HIS A 95 -14.16 -5.29 -2.16
CA HIS A 95 -15.06 -4.32 -1.54
C HIS A 95 -14.93 -4.28 -0.01
N GLY A 96 -14.71 -5.42 0.63
CA GLY A 96 -14.42 -5.50 2.06
C GLY A 96 -13.12 -4.78 2.43
N LEU A 97 -12.03 -5.05 1.71
CA LEU A 97 -10.72 -4.43 1.94
C LEU A 97 -10.71 -2.94 1.61
N SER A 98 -11.51 -2.47 0.64
CA SER A 98 -11.66 -1.05 0.32
C SER A 98 -12.06 -0.20 1.53
N ARG A 99 -12.87 -0.76 2.45
CA ARG A 99 -13.25 -0.08 3.71
C ARG A 99 -12.04 0.21 4.61
N PHE A 100 -10.98 -0.59 4.46
CA PHE A 100 -9.77 -0.53 5.28
C PHE A 100 -8.57 0.11 4.56
N VAL A 101 -8.74 0.60 3.32
CA VAL A 101 -7.67 1.33 2.60
C VAL A 101 -7.05 2.47 3.43
N PRO A 102 -7.84 3.33 4.11
CA PRO A 102 -7.26 4.35 4.99
C PRO A 102 -6.34 3.77 6.08
N HIS A 103 -6.64 2.58 6.59
CA HIS A 103 -5.87 1.92 7.64
C HIS A 103 -4.53 1.44 7.09
N PHE A 104 -4.53 0.81 5.91
CA PHE A 104 -3.32 0.35 5.24
C PHE A 104 -2.38 1.51 4.90
N ILE A 105 -2.94 2.63 4.42
CA ILE A 105 -2.17 3.85 4.14
C ILE A 105 -1.55 4.38 5.43
N ALA A 106 -2.35 4.55 6.49
CA ALA A 106 -1.90 5.13 7.74
C ALA A 106 -0.83 4.29 8.45
N LEU A 107 -0.97 2.96 8.44
CA LEU A 107 -0.01 2.03 9.05
C LEU A 107 1.33 1.98 8.32
N ASN A 108 1.35 2.24 7.01
CA ASN A 108 2.59 2.19 6.21
C ASN A 108 3.09 3.56 5.75
N ALA A 109 2.51 4.67 6.22
CA ALA A 109 2.88 6.01 5.77
C ALA A 109 4.37 6.34 6.03
N ALA A 110 5.17 6.45 4.97
CA ALA A 110 6.62 6.62 5.02
C ALA A 110 7.15 7.48 3.85
N SER A 111 6.37 8.49 3.43
CA SER A 111 6.73 9.40 2.32
C SER A 111 6.38 10.87 2.58
N PRO A 112 6.80 11.49 3.70
CA PRO A 112 6.46 12.89 3.98
C PRO A 112 7.26 13.94 3.17
N TRP A 113 8.46 13.63 2.66
CA TRP A 113 9.21 14.53 1.77
C TRP A 113 8.98 14.23 0.29
N PHE A 114 9.16 15.29 -0.48
CA PHE A 114 8.98 15.29 -1.91
C PHE A 114 9.83 16.38 -2.55
N ASP A 115 10.67 16.02 -3.51
CA ASP A 115 11.54 16.96 -4.23
C ASP A 115 12.26 17.95 -3.27
N SER A 116 12.78 17.42 -2.15
CA SER A 116 13.45 18.16 -1.06
C SER A 116 12.54 19.04 -0.18
N THR A 117 11.23 18.99 -0.38
CA THR A 117 10.23 19.77 0.36
C THR A 117 9.39 18.85 1.26
N ASP A 118 9.13 19.26 2.50
CA ASP A 118 8.15 18.56 3.34
C ASP A 118 6.74 18.83 2.78
N SER A 119 6.14 17.80 2.21
CA SER A 119 4.81 17.85 1.59
C SER A 119 3.69 18.14 2.60
N ARG A 120 3.98 18.00 3.90
CA ARG A 120 3.02 18.00 5.01
C ARG A 120 2.08 16.78 5.02
N PHE A 121 2.25 15.82 4.11
CA PHE A 121 1.55 14.53 4.16
C PHE A 121 2.34 13.52 4.98
N ALA A 122 1.68 12.49 5.52
CA ALA A 122 2.35 11.31 6.06
C ALA A 122 2.72 10.34 4.92
N CYS A 123 1.81 10.19 3.95
CA CYS A 123 2.00 9.44 2.70
C CYS A 123 1.72 10.38 1.53
N SER A 124 2.77 10.84 0.83
CA SER A 124 2.63 11.67 -0.37
C SER A 124 2.64 10.86 -1.67
N ARG A 125 3.15 9.63 -1.64
CA ARG A 125 3.25 8.70 -2.80
C ARG A 125 1.95 8.64 -3.59
N LEU A 126 0.83 8.44 -2.91
CA LEU A 126 -0.46 8.20 -3.54
C LEU A 126 -1.04 9.40 -4.29
N ASN A 127 -0.54 10.60 -4.02
CA ASN A 127 -0.98 11.81 -4.72
C ASN A 127 -0.35 11.91 -6.12
N ARG A 128 0.75 11.21 -6.41
CA ARG A 128 1.38 11.22 -7.76
C ARG A 128 0.47 10.66 -8.85
N PHE A 129 -0.43 9.74 -8.48
CA PHE A 129 -1.37 9.14 -9.42
C PHE A 129 -2.71 9.87 -9.46
N SER A 130 -2.92 10.98 -8.73
CA SER A 130 -4.22 11.65 -8.67
C SER A 130 -4.74 12.18 -10.00
N SER A 131 -3.82 12.48 -10.93
CA SER A 131 -4.14 12.96 -12.28
C SER A 131 -4.44 11.83 -13.26
N TYR A 132 -4.27 10.56 -12.86
CA TYR A 132 -4.59 9.42 -13.71
C TYR A 132 -6.10 9.15 -13.65
N PRO A 133 -6.76 8.92 -14.80
CA PRO A 133 -8.22 8.84 -14.89
C PRO A 133 -8.82 7.63 -14.12
N ASP A 134 -8.00 6.63 -13.88
CA ASP A 134 -8.34 5.34 -13.27
C ASP A 134 -7.75 5.18 -11.86
N ASN A 135 -7.22 6.24 -11.25
CA ASN A 135 -6.72 6.21 -9.88
C ASN A 135 -7.86 6.19 -8.83
N GLY A 136 -7.57 5.55 -7.69
CA GLY A 136 -8.49 5.47 -6.55
C GLY A 136 -9.26 4.15 -6.50
N PRO A 137 -10.50 4.13 -5.99
CA PRO A 137 -11.24 2.88 -5.82
C PRO A 137 -11.76 2.35 -7.16
N MET A 138 -11.73 1.02 -7.32
CA MET A 138 -12.55 0.36 -8.34
C MET A 138 -14.03 0.54 -7.94
N ARG A 139 -14.76 1.35 -8.72
CA ARG A 139 -16.22 1.50 -8.58
C ARG A 139 -16.89 0.45 -9.45
N GLY A 140 -17.92 -0.23 -8.94
CA GLY A 140 -18.58 -1.23 -9.76
C GLY A 140 -19.56 -2.15 -9.04
N TRP A 141 -19.84 -3.24 -9.75
CA TRP A 141 -20.87 -4.24 -9.51
C TRP A 141 -20.49 -5.24 -8.41
N PRO A 142 -21.47 -5.90 -7.77
CA PRO A 142 -21.22 -6.81 -6.64
C PRO A 142 -20.59 -8.16 -7.03
N ASP A 143 -20.45 -8.45 -8.33
CA ASP A 143 -20.09 -9.78 -8.83
C ASP A 143 -19.04 -9.75 -9.95
N TRP A 144 -18.47 -10.92 -10.22
CA TRP A 144 -17.43 -11.13 -11.22
C TRP A 144 -17.91 -10.84 -12.64
N GLN A 145 -19.18 -11.09 -12.94
CA GLN A 145 -19.72 -10.85 -14.27
C GLN A 145 -19.75 -9.35 -14.58
N GLY A 146 -20.17 -8.54 -13.61
CA GLY A 146 -20.15 -7.09 -13.68
C GLY A 146 -18.75 -6.54 -13.75
N PHE A 147 -17.80 -7.13 -13.02
CA PHE A 147 -16.38 -6.82 -13.19
C PHE A 147 -15.88 -7.07 -14.62
N ARG A 148 -16.20 -8.23 -15.22
CA ARG A 148 -15.82 -8.53 -16.61
C ARG A 148 -16.42 -7.52 -17.61
N ARG A 149 -17.66 -7.08 -17.38
CA ARG A 149 -18.30 -6.03 -18.20
C ARG A 149 -17.56 -4.70 -18.05
N LEU A 150 -17.26 -4.29 -16.82
CA LEU A 150 -16.49 -3.07 -16.52
C LEU A 150 -15.13 -3.09 -17.23
N PHE A 151 -14.37 -4.17 -17.08
CA PHE A 151 -13.05 -4.28 -17.70
C PHE A 151 -13.13 -4.23 -19.23
N ARG A 152 -14.11 -4.90 -19.84
CA ARG A 152 -14.36 -4.82 -21.29
C ARG A 152 -14.64 -3.38 -21.72
N GLN A 153 -15.41 -2.60 -20.95
CA GLN A 153 -15.68 -1.20 -21.27
C GLN A 153 -14.42 -0.33 -21.16
N LEU A 154 -13.60 -0.55 -20.13
CA LEU A 154 -12.33 0.16 -19.96
C LEU A 154 -11.34 -0.13 -21.10
N SER A 155 -11.32 -1.37 -21.60
CA SER A 155 -10.48 -1.77 -22.75
C SER A 155 -10.90 -1.13 -24.08
N TYR A 156 -12.03 -0.43 -24.14
CA TYR A 156 -12.37 0.38 -25.33
C TYR A 156 -11.52 1.66 -25.42
N THR A 157 -10.89 2.07 -24.32
CA THR A 157 -9.92 3.18 -24.33
C THR A 157 -8.58 2.70 -24.88
N SER A 158 -7.82 3.58 -25.53
CA SER A 158 -6.45 3.28 -25.97
C SER A 158 -5.43 3.16 -24.82
N MET A 159 -5.85 3.45 -23.58
CA MET A 159 -4.98 3.53 -22.40
C MET A 159 -4.83 2.20 -21.66
N ILE A 160 -5.80 1.28 -21.79
CA ILE A 160 -5.90 0.08 -20.94
C ILE A 160 -5.96 -1.17 -21.81
N ASP A 161 -4.83 -1.88 -21.92
CA ASP A 161 -4.76 -3.17 -22.63
C ASP A 161 -4.88 -4.35 -21.67
N SER A 162 -4.45 -4.16 -20.42
CA SER A 162 -4.36 -5.22 -19.42
C SER A 162 -4.71 -4.72 -18.03
N MET A 163 -4.94 -5.66 -17.09
CA MET A 163 -5.12 -5.32 -15.67
C MET A 163 -3.93 -4.53 -15.13
N LYS A 164 -2.73 -4.75 -15.66
CA LYS A 164 -1.50 -4.12 -15.17
C LYS A 164 -1.50 -2.60 -15.40
N ASP A 165 -2.31 -2.11 -16.32
CA ASP A 165 -2.39 -0.69 -16.72
C ASP A 165 -3.36 0.11 -15.84
N LEU A 166 -4.10 -0.58 -14.97
CA LEU A 166 -5.03 0.03 -14.02
C LEU A 166 -4.33 0.48 -12.73
N HIS A 167 -4.57 1.72 -12.33
CA HIS A 167 -4.01 2.40 -11.15
C HIS A 167 -4.93 2.37 -9.92
N TRP A 168 -5.83 1.39 -9.85
CA TRP A 168 -6.70 1.22 -8.68
C TRP A 168 -5.92 0.91 -7.41
N ASP A 169 -6.42 1.45 -6.30
CA ASP A 169 -5.91 1.23 -4.95
C ASP A 169 -5.89 -0.27 -4.57
N ILE A 170 -6.94 -1.00 -4.97
CA ILE A 170 -7.06 -2.45 -4.85
C ILE A 170 -7.54 -3.01 -6.19
N ARG A 171 -6.90 -4.08 -6.67
CA ARG A 171 -7.16 -4.65 -7.99
C ARG A 171 -7.30 -6.17 -7.94
N PRO A 172 -8.32 -6.76 -8.58
CA PRO A 172 -8.35 -8.21 -8.78
C PRO A 172 -7.38 -8.61 -9.90
N SER A 173 -6.68 -9.73 -9.72
CA SER A 173 -5.77 -10.31 -10.72
C SER A 173 -6.26 -11.72 -11.11
N PRO A 174 -7.04 -11.86 -12.19
CA PRO A 174 -7.51 -13.17 -12.65
C PRO A 174 -6.37 -14.12 -13.02
N GLN A 175 -5.24 -13.60 -13.51
CA GLN A 175 -4.07 -14.42 -13.87
C GLN A 175 -3.46 -15.14 -12.66
N PHE A 176 -3.52 -14.53 -11.47
CA PHE A 176 -2.99 -15.11 -10.25
C PHE A 176 -4.08 -15.68 -9.33
N GLY A 177 -5.36 -15.41 -9.60
CA GLY A 177 -6.46 -15.76 -8.71
C GLY A 177 -6.41 -14.99 -7.38
N THR A 178 -6.02 -13.71 -7.41
CA THR A 178 -5.78 -12.91 -6.20
C THR A 178 -6.50 -11.57 -6.21
N VAL A 179 -6.70 -10.98 -5.03
CA VAL A 179 -6.93 -9.53 -4.84
C VAL A 179 -5.62 -8.89 -4.39
N GLU A 180 -5.22 -7.80 -5.04
CA GLU A 180 -3.96 -7.11 -4.82
C GLU A 180 -4.19 -5.73 -4.18
N VAL A 181 -3.66 -5.51 -2.98
CA VAL A 181 -3.70 -4.23 -2.26
C VAL A 181 -2.42 -3.44 -2.56
N ARG A 182 -2.55 -2.19 -3.08
CA ARG A 182 -1.43 -1.43 -3.69
C ARG A 182 -1.22 -0.02 -3.12
N VAL A 183 -1.91 0.29 -2.02
CA VAL A 183 -1.96 1.65 -1.45
C VAL A 183 -0.80 1.98 -0.51
N MET A 184 -0.06 0.97 -0.04
CA MET A 184 0.96 1.16 0.98
C MET A 184 2.25 1.70 0.39
N ASP A 185 2.91 2.61 1.11
CA ASP A 185 4.32 2.90 0.87
C ASP A 185 5.16 1.66 1.17
N THR A 186 6.34 1.57 0.55
CA THR A 186 7.35 0.60 0.96
C THR A 186 7.81 0.93 2.38
N PRO A 187 7.69 0.04 3.36
CA PRO A 187 8.12 0.31 4.72
C PRO A 187 9.65 0.33 4.83
N LEU A 188 10.17 0.89 5.92
CA LEU A 188 11.63 0.97 6.15
C LEU A 188 12.25 -0.39 6.49
N THR A 189 11.46 -1.33 7.03
CA THR A 189 11.93 -2.66 7.47
C THR A 189 11.12 -3.78 6.83
N LEU A 190 11.74 -4.96 6.68
CA LEU A 190 11.03 -6.17 6.27
C LEU A 190 9.99 -6.61 7.30
N ALA A 191 10.28 -6.45 8.59
CA ALA A 191 9.37 -6.82 9.66
C ALA A 191 8.02 -6.11 9.51
N GLN A 192 8.03 -4.79 9.25
CA GLN A 192 6.81 -4.04 8.99
C GLN A 192 6.11 -4.52 7.70
N ALA A 193 6.86 -4.84 6.64
CA ALA A 193 6.27 -5.38 5.41
C ALA A 193 5.52 -6.70 5.67
N ILE A 194 6.09 -7.57 6.51
CA ILE A 194 5.49 -8.85 6.88
C ILE A 194 4.28 -8.65 7.79
N HIS A 195 4.37 -7.75 8.78
CA HIS A 195 3.26 -7.48 9.71
C HIS A 195 2.03 -6.93 8.98
N ILE A 196 2.20 -5.95 8.08
CA ILE A 196 1.05 -5.42 7.35
C ILE A 196 0.44 -6.46 6.39
N ALA A 197 1.26 -7.33 5.80
CA ALA A 197 0.77 -8.45 4.99
C ALA A 197 -0.05 -9.43 5.83
N GLY A 198 0.40 -9.75 7.06
CA GLY A 198 -0.34 -10.58 8.01
C GLY A 198 -1.65 -9.97 8.48
N PHE A 199 -1.68 -8.65 8.69
CA PHE A 199 -2.90 -7.92 9.02
C PHE A 199 -3.91 -7.95 7.86
N ILE A 200 -3.47 -7.73 6.63
CA ILE A 200 -4.31 -7.85 5.43
C ILE A 200 -4.81 -9.29 5.25
N GLN A 201 -3.96 -10.30 5.45
CA GLN A 201 -4.36 -11.71 5.39
C GLN A 201 -5.44 -12.05 6.43
N THR A 202 -5.29 -11.52 7.65
CA THR A 202 -6.24 -11.68 8.74
C THR A 202 -7.59 -11.05 8.41
N LEU A 203 -7.58 -9.81 7.93
CA LEU A 203 -8.78 -9.11 7.47
C LEU A 203 -9.47 -9.87 6.35
N ALA A 204 -8.71 -10.37 5.37
CA ALA A 204 -9.28 -11.10 4.25
C ALA A 204 -9.96 -12.40 4.69
N CYS A 205 -9.36 -13.14 5.63
CA CYS A 205 -9.96 -14.33 6.20
C CYS A 205 -11.25 -14.00 6.96
N TRP A 206 -11.25 -12.99 7.81
CA TRP A 206 -12.46 -12.54 8.51
C TRP A 206 -13.56 -12.12 7.53
N LEU A 207 -13.24 -11.30 6.53
CA LEU A 207 -14.18 -10.82 5.52
C LEU A 207 -14.82 -11.96 4.73
N LEU A 208 -14.03 -12.93 4.26
CA LEU A 208 -14.54 -14.03 3.45
C LEU A 208 -15.30 -15.09 4.27
N THR A 209 -14.95 -15.25 5.55
CA THR A 209 -15.60 -16.22 6.45
C THR A 209 -16.91 -15.68 6.99
N GLU A 210 -16.90 -14.49 7.58
CA GLU A 210 -18.07 -13.93 8.28
C GLU A 210 -19.00 -13.16 7.36
N ARG A 211 -18.51 -12.73 6.19
CA ARG A 211 -19.22 -11.85 5.25
C ARG A 211 -19.96 -10.70 5.98
N PRO A 212 -19.26 -9.92 6.83
CA PRO A 212 -19.90 -9.00 7.79
C PRO A 212 -20.58 -7.80 7.13
N PHE A 213 -20.31 -7.57 5.84
CA PHE A 213 -20.83 -6.44 5.08
C PHE A 213 -21.67 -6.89 3.89
N LYS A 214 -22.76 -6.18 3.66
CA LYS A 214 -23.51 -6.20 2.41
C LYS A 214 -23.10 -4.97 1.59
N HIS A 215 -22.20 -5.17 0.62
CA HIS A 215 -21.62 -4.08 -0.15
C HIS A 215 -22.67 -3.33 -0.99
N GLN A 216 -22.59 -2.00 -0.95
CA GLN A 216 -23.41 -1.11 -1.77
C GLN A 216 -22.54 -0.04 -2.43
N PRO A 217 -22.89 0.48 -3.62
CA PRO A 217 -22.13 1.55 -4.26
C PRO A 217 -21.89 2.77 -3.37
N ASP A 218 -22.88 3.13 -2.54
CA ASP A 218 -22.81 4.26 -1.62
C ASP A 218 -21.75 4.09 -0.52
N ASP A 219 -21.28 2.87 -0.24
CA ASP A 219 -20.19 2.63 0.71
C ASP A 219 -18.90 3.38 0.30
N TYR A 220 -18.77 3.76 -0.98
CA TYR A 220 -17.61 4.49 -1.52
C TYR A 220 -17.77 6.01 -1.49
N LEU A 221 -18.91 6.56 -1.07
CA LEU A 221 -19.18 8.01 -1.15
C LEU A 221 -18.11 8.84 -0.41
N LEU A 222 -17.73 8.43 0.80
CA LEU A 222 -16.70 9.09 1.61
C LEU A 222 -15.30 8.49 1.44
N TYR A 223 -15.11 7.52 0.54
CA TYR A 223 -13.81 6.89 0.28
C TYR A 223 -12.69 7.90 -0.01
N PRO A 224 -12.82 8.88 -0.93
CA PRO A 224 -11.73 9.81 -1.21
C PRO A 224 -11.39 10.72 0.00
N PHE A 225 -12.38 11.08 0.82
CA PHE A 225 -12.19 11.89 2.03
C PHE A 225 -11.41 11.11 3.10
N ASN A 226 -11.84 9.89 3.39
CA ASN A 226 -11.17 9.02 4.36
C ASN A 226 -9.76 8.62 3.89
N ARG A 227 -9.57 8.39 2.58
CA ARG A 227 -8.26 8.15 1.97
C ARG A 227 -7.34 9.36 2.13
N TYR A 228 -7.86 10.57 1.90
CA TYR A 228 -7.10 11.81 2.10
C TYR A 228 -6.67 11.98 3.56
N GLN A 229 -7.56 11.71 4.51
CA GLN A 229 -7.27 11.78 5.95
C GLN A 229 -6.10 10.87 6.33
N ALA A 230 -6.07 9.64 5.83
CA ALA A 230 -4.94 8.73 6.03
C ALA A 230 -3.64 9.25 5.37
N CYS A 231 -3.72 9.75 4.14
CA CYS A 231 -2.53 10.26 3.44
C CYS A 231 -1.94 11.47 4.17
N ARG A 232 -2.79 12.40 4.62
CA ARG A 232 -2.38 13.68 5.20
C ARG A 232 -1.96 13.57 6.66
N TYR A 233 -2.68 12.79 7.47
CA TYR A 233 -2.52 12.76 8.93
C TYR A 233 -2.09 11.39 9.47
N GLY A 234 -1.94 10.37 8.61
CA GLY A 234 -1.55 9.03 9.06
C GLY A 234 -2.59 8.44 10.00
N LEU A 235 -2.14 7.83 11.10
CA LEU A 235 -3.00 7.19 12.10
C LEU A 235 -3.94 8.15 12.83
N ASP A 236 -3.61 9.44 12.86
CA ASP A 236 -4.41 10.46 13.53
C ASP A 236 -5.46 11.09 12.58
N GLY A 237 -5.55 10.62 11.34
CA GLY A 237 -6.61 10.98 10.41
C GLY A 237 -7.99 10.51 10.88
N THR A 238 -9.00 11.32 10.59
CA THR A 238 -10.40 11.02 10.96
C THR A 238 -11.09 10.19 9.87
N LEU A 239 -11.66 9.05 10.26
CA LEU A 239 -12.60 8.31 9.44
C LEU A 239 -14.01 8.79 9.73
N THR A 240 -14.81 8.96 8.68
CA THR A 240 -16.25 9.23 8.79
C THR A 240 -17.01 8.06 8.19
N ASP A 241 -17.92 7.46 8.97
CA ASP A 241 -18.84 6.44 8.45
C ASP A 241 -19.90 7.11 7.55
N VAL A 242 -20.13 6.53 6.38
CA VAL A 242 -21.01 7.11 5.36
C VAL A 242 -22.49 7.06 5.75
N ARG A 243 -22.91 6.15 6.64
CA ARG A 243 -24.32 5.95 7.00
C ARG A 243 -24.68 6.66 8.29
N SER A 244 -23.85 6.52 9.33
CA SER A 244 -24.11 7.12 10.64
C SER A 244 -23.56 8.54 10.77
N GLY A 245 -22.57 8.91 9.94
CA GLY A 245 -21.82 10.16 10.10
C GLY A 245 -20.86 10.14 11.30
N GLU A 246 -20.73 9.02 12.00
CA GLU A 246 -19.84 8.89 13.15
C GLU A 246 -18.38 9.07 12.73
N GLN A 247 -17.62 9.76 13.57
CA GLN A 247 -16.20 10.05 13.35
C GLN A 247 -15.32 9.40 14.41
N ARG A 248 -14.25 8.75 13.97
CA ARG A 248 -13.22 8.16 14.83
C ARG A 248 -11.86 8.31 14.17
N SER A 249 -10.78 8.37 14.95
CA SER A 249 -9.44 8.32 14.33
C SER A 249 -9.17 6.91 13.78
N ILE A 250 -8.35 6.83 12.72
CA ILE A 250 -7.91 5.53 12.16
C ILE A 250 -7.27 4.67 13.25
N ARG A 251 -6.51 5.31 14.15
CA ARG A 251 -5.95 4.68 15.34
C ARG A 251 -6.99 3.97 16.20
N GLN A 252 -8.07 4.67 16.57
CA GLN A 252 -9.13 4.10 17.40
C GLN A 252 -9.82 2.94 16.71
N GLU A 253 -10.08 3.06 15.40
CA GLU A 253 -10.72 2.01 14.61
C GLU A 253 -9.87 0.73 14.55
N ILE A 254 -8.55 0.86 14.35
CA ILE A 254 -7.61 -0.28 14.41
C ILE A 254 -7.66 -0.99 15.77
N LEU A 255 -7.66 -0.23 16.86
CA LEU A 255 -7.66 -0.80 18.21
C LEU A 255 -8.96 -1.53 18.52
N GLN A 256 -10.11 -1.02 18.08
CA GLN A 256 -11.40 -1.69 18.25
C GLN A 256 -11.53 -2.95 17.38
N LEU A 257 -10.95 -2.93 16.18
CA LEU A 257 -11.00 -4.04 15.26
C LEU A 257 -10.12 -5.21 15.71
N ALA A 258 -9.06 -4.95 16.47
CA ALA A 258 -8.09 -5.96 16.88
C ALA A 258 -8.72 -7.16 17.63
N ASP A 259 -9.63 -6.91 18.57
CA ASP A 259 -10.29 -7.97 19.33
C ASP A 259 -11.12 -8.89 18.43
N ARG A 260 -11.77 -8.31 17.42
CA ARG A 260 -12.55 -9.06 16.42
C ARG A 260 -11.67 -9.91 15.52
N LEU A 261 -10.46 -9.43 15.22
CA LEU A 261 -9.52 -10.12 14.32
C LEU A 261 -8.65 -11.16 15.03
N ALA A 262 -8.56 -11.13 16.36
CA ALA A 262 -7.69 -12.02 17.13
C ALA A 262 -7.91 -13.53 16.83
N PRO A 263 -9.15 -14.06 16.74
CA PRO A 263 -9.37 -15.47 16.40
C PRO A 263 -8.82 -15.86 15.01
N PHE A 264 -9.04 -14.99 14.01
CA PHE A 264 -8.57 -15.21 12.64
C PHE A 264 -7.04 -15.10 12.54
N ALA A 265 -6.44 -14.16 13.27
CA ALA A 265 -4.99 -14.02 13.35
C ALA A 265 -4.36 -15.29 13.95
N HIS A 266 -4.96 -15.84 15.01
CA HIS A 266 -4.50 -17.08 15.61
C HIS A 266 -4.59 -18.26 14.63
N GLN A 267 -5.73 -18.42 13.95
CA GLN A 267 -5.94 -19.46 12.93
C GLN A 267 -4.87 -19.39 11.82
N LEU A 268 -4.51 -18.18 11.39
CA LEU A 268 -3.52 -17.94 10.33
C LEU A 268 -2.07 -17.89 10.80
N LYS A 269 -1.81 -18.06 12.11
CA LYS A 269 -0.47 -17.85 12.71
C LYS A 269 0.07 -16.43 12.45
N ALA A 270 -0.82 -15.46 12.42
CA ALA A 270 -0.55 -14.04 12.20
C ALA A 270 -0.73 -13.17 13.47
N THR A 271 -0.84 -13.79 14.66
CA THR A 271 -1.00 -13.06 15.93
C THR A 271 0.09 -12.01 16.15
N ALA A 272 1.36 -12.34 15.88
CA ALA A 272 2.47 -11.40 16.04
C ALA A 272 2.33 -10.15 15.14
N ALA A 273 1.77 -10.33 13.94
CA ALA A 273 1.48 -9.24 13.01
C ALA A 273 0.36 -8.33 13.53
N LEU A 274 -0.74 -8.92 14.04
CA LEU A 274 -1.83 -8.15 14.63
C LEU A 274 -1.36 -7.37 15.86
N GLU A 275 -0.58 -7.99 16.75
CA GLU A 275 -0.01 -7.32 17.91
C GLU A 275 0.95 -6.19 17.53
N ALA A 276 1.74 -6.37 16.47
CA ALA A 276 2.62 -5.32 15.96
C ALA A 276 1.83 -4.11 15.46
N VAL A 277 0.74 -4.35 14.71
CA VAL A 277 -0.18 -3.30 14.26
C VAL A 277 -0.84 -2.58 15.45
N VAL A 278 -1.26 -3.31 16.49
CA VAL A 278 -1.81 -2.72 17.72
C VAL A 278 -0.77 -1.89 18.46
N ARG A 279 0.48 -2.37 18.59
CA ARG A 279 1.58 -1.61 19.20
C ARG A 279 1.85 -0.32 18.42
N GLN A 280 1.89 -0.40 17.09
CA GLN A 280 2.06 0.77 16.24
C GLN A 280 0.89 1.77 16.41
N ALA A 281 -0.35 1.29 16.45
CA ALA A 281 -1.53 2.11 16.74
C ALA A 281 -1.55 2.66 18.17
N LYS A 282 -0.77 2.15 19.12
CA LYS A 282 -0.59 2.76 20.44
C LYS A 282 0.57 3.75 20.50
N SER A 283 1.50 3.68 19.55
CA SER A 283 2.67 4.57 19.50
C SER A 283 2.28 6.01 19.15
N PRO A 284 2.72 7.02 19.92
CA PRO A 284 2.47 8.41 19.61
C PRO A 284 3.27 8.90 18.39
N HIS A 285 4.39 8.25 18.06
CA HIS A 285 5.28 8.68 16.98
C HIS A 285 5.12 7.77 15.76
N SER A 286 4.69 8.35 14.63
CA SER A 286 4.69 7.71 13.31
C SER A 286 6.06 7.83 12.63
N GLU A 287 6.33 6.97 11.65
CA GLU A 287 7.56 7.05 10.83
C GLU A 287 7.72 8.44 10.21
N ALA A 288 6.64 8.98 9.62
CA ALA A 288 6.66 10.33 9.05
C ALA A 288 7.03 11.41 10.08
N GLN A 289 6.59 11.28 11.34
CA GLN A 289 6.97 12.21 12.41
C GLN A 289 8.43 12.02 12.83
N GLN A 290 8.89 10.78 13.01
CA GLN A 290 10.28 10.49 13.38
C GLN A 290 11.28 11.04 12.36
N MET A 291 10.96 10.92 11.07
CA MET A 291 11.79 11.52 10.03
C MET A 291 11.77 13.06 10.12
N ARG A 292 10.64 13.69 10.53
CA ARG A 292 10.53 15.15 10.62
C ARG A 292 11.33 15.65 11.80
N ASP A 293 11.26 14.94 12.91
CA ASP A 293 12.04 15.19 14.12
C ASP A 293 13.53 15.07 13.81
N PHE A 294 13.96 14.10 13.00
CA PHE A 294 15.35 13.98 12.56
C PHE A 294 15.85 15.25 11.84
N ILE A 295 15.06 15.80 10.92
CA ILE A 295 15.41 17.05 10.22
C ILE A 295 15.34 18.26 11.16
N ALA A 296 14.32 18.34 12.01
CA ALA A 296 14.17 19.42 12.99
C ALA A 296 15.33 19.47 14.00
N ASN A 297 15.91 18.31 14.32
CA ASN A 297 17.07 18.17 15.20
C ASN A 297 18.42 18.38 14.48
N GLY A 298 18.42 18.98 13.28
CA GLY A 298 19.63 19.34 12.54
C GLY A 298 20.13 18.29 11.55
N GLY A 299 19.38 17.19 11.35
CA GLY A 299 19.68 16.20 10.31
C GLY A 299 19.46 16.74 8.90
N SER A 300 20.19 16.19 7.93
CA SER A 300 20.00 16.48 6.50
C SER A 300 19.17 15.40 5.81
N LEU A 301 18.55 15.70 4.66
CA LEU A 301 17.80 14.69 3.90
C LEU A 301 18.70 13.55 3.38
N SER A 302 19.97 13.82 3.09
CA SER A 302 20.95 12.79 2.76
C SER A 302 21.27 11.89 3.96
N GLY A 303 21.46 12.48 5.15
CA GLY A 303 21.63 11.73 6.39
C GLY A 303 20.41 10.88 6.74
N LEU A 304 19.20 11.36 6.43
CA LEU A 304 17.97 10.59 6.60
C LEU A 304 17.95 9.34 5.71
N VAL A 305 18.32 9.48 4.43
CA VAL A 305 18.43 8.34 3.51
C VAL A 305 19.49 7.35 3.99
N GLN A 306 20.65 7.83 4.44
CA GLN A 306 21.68 6.96 5.01
C GLN A 306 21.12 6.16 6.21
N LYS A 307 20.42 6.82 7.14
CA LYS A 307 19.75 6.16 8.26
C LYS A 307 18.73 5.11 7.81
N HIS A 308 17.96 5.38 6.75
CA HIS A 308 17.02 4.41 6.20
C HIS A 308 17.73 3.19 5.57
N CYS A 309 18.89 3.39 4.94
CA CYS A 309 19.72 2.28 4.45
C CYS A 309 20.22 1.40 5.61
N GLU A 310 20.63 2.01 6.73
CA GLU A 310 21.06 1.30 7.93
C GLU A 310 19.89 0.51 8.57
N ILE A 311 18.69 1.12 8.65
CA ILE A 311 17.48 0.48 9.16
C ILE A 311 17.07 -0.71 8.30
N TRP A 312 17.12 -0.57 6.97
CA TRP A 312 16.78 -1.67 6.07
C TRP A 312 17.85 -2.77 6.06
N ALA A 313 19.08 -2.43 6.45
CA ALA A 313 20.18 -3.40 6.50
C ALA A 313 20.12 -4.31 7.74
N ALA A 314 19.60 -3.80 8.85
CA ALA A 314 19.46 -4.49 10.13
C ALA A 314 18.43 -5.64 10.09
#